data_AF-A0A947T4N6-F1
#
_entry.id   AF-A0A947T4N6-F1
#
_cell.length_a   1.000
_cell.length_b   1.000
_cell.length_c   1.000
_cell.angle_alpha   90.00
_cell.angle_beta   90.00
_cell.angle_gamma   90.00
#
_symmetry.space_group_name_H-M   'P 1'
#
loop_
_entity.id
_entity.type
_entity.pdbx_description
1 polymer ?
#
loop_
_entity_poly.entity_id
_entity_poly.type
_entity_poly.pdbx_seq_one_letter_code
_entity_poly.pdbx_strand_id
1 'polypeptide(L)'
;MRAPNPWIAVPVLVATIGGAVIGFQVTRVSCAPGSCLPSAIGIGLLAAAAALVGVGTVMVLAMRSIAEWREQQERGGPPPSPGEPGPPTC
;
A
#
# COMPACT_ATOMS: atom_id res chain seq x y z
N MET A 1 -4.68 11.17 -19.05
CA MET A 1 -4.38 10.60 -17.73
C MET A 1 -5.67 10.61 -16.91
N ARG A 2 -6.32 9.47 -16.67
CA ARG A 2 -7.50 9.40 -15.77
C ARG A 2 -6.98 9.47 -14.34
N ALA A 3 -7.40 10.48 -13.58
CA ALA A 3 -7.01 10.62 -12.19
C ALA A 3 -7.50 9.39 -11.38
N PRO A 4 -6.67 8.82 -10.49
CA PRO A 4 -7.12 7.80 -9.56
C PRO A 4 -8.30 8.33 -8.73
N ASN A 5 -9.28 7.46 -8.46
CA ASN A 5 -10.40 7.79 -7.58
C ASN A 5 -9.85 8.35 -6.26
N PRO A 6 -10.24 9.57 -5.81
CA PRO A 6 -9.69 10.18 -4.60
C PRO A 6 -9.84 9.32 -3.34
N TRP A 7 -10.79 8.39 -3.33
CA TRP A 7 -11.00 7.45 -2.22
C TRP A 7 -9.81 6.50 -1.98
N ILE A 8 -8.92 6.28 -2.95
CA ILE A 8 -7.69 5.47 -2.76
C ILE A 8 -6.72 6.11 -1.78
N ALA A 9 -6.74 7.44 -1.65
CA ALA A 9 -5.82 8.16 -0.78
C ALA A 9 -6.07 7.85 0.70
N VAL A 10 -7.31 7.52 1.08
CA VAL A 10 -7.69 7.26 2.47
C VAL A 10 -6.92 6.08 3.07
N PRO A 11 -6.97 4.85 2.53
CA PRO A 11 -6.22 3.72 3.09
C PRO A 11 -4.71 3.93 3.04
N VAL A 12 -4.21 4.58 1.98
CA VAL A 12 -2.77 4.88 1.84
C VAL A 12 -2.33 5.84 2.95
N LEU A 13 -3.07 6.92 3.19
CA LEU A 13 -2.77 7.88 4.24
C LEU A 13 -2.84 7.26 5.64
N VAL A 14 -3.84 6.43 5.91
CA VAL A 14 -3.96 5.71 7.20
C VAL A 14 -2.74 4.81 7.42
N ALA A 15 -2.33 4.06 6.39
CA ALA A 15 -1.15 3.21 6.48
C ALA A 15 0.14 4.01 6.65
N THR A 16 0.30 5.14 5.94
CA THR A 16 1.46 6.03 6.07
C THR A 16 1.55 6.63 7.46
N ILE A 17 0.44 7.13 8.02
CA ILE A 17 0.40 7.67 9.39
C ILE A 17 0.72 6.55 10.40
N GLY A 18 0.14 5.36 10.21
CA GLY A 18 0.45 4.19 11.03
C GLY A 18 1.95 3.84 11.01
N GLY A 19 2.56 3.78 9.82
CA GLY A 19 3.99 3.55 9.65
C GLY A 19 4.85 4.59 10.35
N ALA A 20 4.47 5.87 10.26
CA ALA A 20 5.16 6.97 10.93
C ALA A 20 5.13 6.83 12.46
N VAL A 21 3.94 6.57 13.01
CA VAL A 21 3.73 6.41 14.46
C VAL A 21 4.49 5.20 15.00
N ILE A 22 4.39 4.07 14.30
CA ILE A 22 5.09 2.84 14.69
C ILE A 22 6.61 3.05 14.65
N GLY A 23 7.14 3.61 13.55
CA GLY A 23 8.57 3.90 13.41
C GLY A 23 9.11 4.83 14.51
N PHE A 24 8.34 5.85 14.87
CA PHE A 24 8.68 6.76 15.97
C PHE A 24 8.69 6.04 17.32
N GLN A 25 7.65 5.27 17.63
CA GLN A 25 7.55 4.59 18.93
C GLN A 25 8.60 3.50 19.10
N VAL A 26 8.84 2.69 18.07
CA VAL A 26 9.90 1.67 18.06
C VAL A 26 11.25 2.32 18.34
N THR A 27 11.56 3.43 17.68
CA THR A 27 12.83 4.14 17.91
C THR A 27 12.93 4.74 19.30
N ARG A 28 11.81 5.21 19.86
CA ARG A 28 11.77 5.73 21.24
C ARG A 28 12.01 4.65 22.28
N VAL A 29 11.46 3.44 22.10
CA VAL A 29 11.70 2.33 23.05
C VAL A 29 13.10 1.74 22.90
N SER A 30 13.72 1.86 21.72
CA SER A 30 15.10 1.42 21.48
C SER A 30 16.16 2.35 22.07
N CYS A 31 15.81 3.54 22.55
CA CYS A 31 16.74 4.55 23.06
C CYS A 31 16.59 4.83 24.55
N ALA A 32 17.64 5.40 25.16
CA ALA A 32 17.56 5.92 26.53
C ALA A 32 16.52 7.06 26.62
N PRO A 33 15.79 7.16 27.75
CA PRO A 33 14.71 8.12 27.90
C PRO A 33 15.22 9.55 27.71
N GLY A 34 14.72 10.24 26.68
CA GLY A 34 14.97 11.66 26.44
C GLY A 34 16.15 12.01 25.52
N SER A 35 16.97 11.04 25.07
CA SER A 35 18.19 11.36 24.30
C SER A 35 18.03 11.32 22.78
N CYS A 36 17.02 10.62 22.25
CA CYS A 36 16.93 10.26 20.82
C CYS A 36 15.75 10.90 20.07
N LEU A 37 15.27 12.08 20.48
CA LEU A 37 14.15 12.72 19.77
C LEU A 37 14.41 12.93 18.26
N PRO A 38 15.57 13.46 17.81
CA PRO A 38 15.79 13.69 16.38
C PRO A 38 15.89 12.38 15.56
N SER A 39 16.50 11.34 16.11
CA SER A 39 16.57 10.03 15.45
C SER A 39 15.21 9.33 15.39
N ALA A 40 14.39 9.44 16.43
CA ALA A 40 13.02 8.92 16.43
C ALA A 40 12.15 9.58 15.36
N ILE A 41 12.26 10.90 15.19
CA ILE A 41 11.57 11.62 14.11
C ILE A 41 12.10 11.16 12.75
N GLY A 42 13.43 11.05 12.58
CA GLY A 42 14.04 10.61 11.33
C GLY A 42 13.59 9.22 10.89
N ILE A 43 13.59 8.25 11.80
CA ILE A 43 13.13 6.88 11.49
C ILE A 43 11.61 6.83 11.28
N GLY A 44 10.83 7.61 12.06
CA GLY A 44 9.40 7.76 11.80
C GLY A 44 9.11 8.24 10.39
N LEU A 45 9.82 9.25 9.90
CA LEU A 45 9.67 9.78 8.53
C LEU A 45 10.11 8.76 7.47
N LEU A 46 11.21 8.04 7.70
CA LEU A 46 11.67 6.97 6.79
C LEU A 46 10.63 5.84 6.70
N ALA A 47 10.09 5.42 7.84
CA ALA A 47 9.03 4.40 7.89
C ALA A 47 7.75 4.88 7.19
N ALA A 48 7.39 6.15 7.36
CA ALA A 48 6.27 6.76 6.64
C ALA A 48 6.48 6.73 5.12
N ALA A 49 7.67 7.13 4.65
CA ALA A 49 8.00 7.12 3.22
C ALA A 49 7.98 5.70 2.64
N ALA A 50 8.55 4.73 3.35
CA ALA A 50 8.51 3.32 2.94
C ALA A 50 7.08 2.78 2.87
N ALA A 51 6.25 3.09 3.87
CA ALA A 51 4.84 2.69 3.90
C ALA A 51 4.05 3.34 2.74
N LEU A 52 4.28 4.62 2.46
CA LEU A 52 3.64 5.34 1.37
C LEU A 52 3.96 4.69 0.01
N VAL A 53 5.23 4.40 -0.25
CA VAL A 53 5.67 3.77 -1.51
C VAL A 53 5.14 2.34 -1.62
N GLY A 54 5.29 1.53 -0.57
CA GLY A 54 4.86 0.14 -0.56
C GLY A 54 3.36 -0.02 -0.72
N VAL A 55 2.58 0.59 0.18
CA VAL A 55 1.12 0.50 0.17
C VAL A 55 0.54 1.20 -1.05
N GLY A 56 1.09 2.34 -1.46
CA GLY A 56 0.68 3.03 -2.68
C GLY A 56 0.83 2.16 -3.92
N THR A 57 1.95 1.46 -4.06
CA THR A 57 2.19 0.54 -5.19
C THR A 57 1.21 -0.62 -5.20
N VAL A 58 1.03 -1.29 -4.06
CA VAL A 58 0.08 -2.42 -3.92
C VAL A 58 -1.34 -1.97 -4.23
N MET A 59 -1.75 -0.80 -3.74
CA MET A 59 -3.09 -0.29 -3.95
C MET A 59 -3.36 0.07 -5.42
N VAL A 60 -2.36 0.61 -6.13
CA VAL A 60 -2.46 0.84 -7.59
C VAL A 60 -2.63 -0.47 -8.34
N LEU A 61 -1.86 -1.50 -7.99
CA LEU A 61 -1.97 -2.83 -8.61
C LEU A 61 -3.34 -3.46 -8.34
N ALA A 62 -3.83 -3.37 -7.10
CA ALA A 62 -5.16 -3.88 -6.73
C ALA A 62 -6.28 -3.18 -7.51
N MET A 63 -6.20 -1.87 -7.72
CA MET A 63 -7.21 -1.16 -8.50
C MET A 63 -7.18 -1.55 -9.98
N ARG A 64 -6.00 -1.87 -10.53
CA ARG A 64 -5.89 -2.39 -11.91
C ARG A 64 -6.51 -3.77 -12.03
N SER A 65 -6.23 -4.68 -11.10
CA SER A 65 -6.82 -6.02 -11.14
C SER A 65 -8.35 -5.98 -11.00
N ILE A 66 -8.88 -5.11 -10.13
CA ILE A 66 -10.33 -4.92 -9.99
C ILE A 66 -10.93 -4.32 -11.28
N ALA A 67 -10.24 -3.39 -11.93
CA ALA A 67 -10.70 -2.81 -13.19
C ALA A 67 -10.77 -3.86 -14.30
N GLU A 68 -9.72 -4.67 -14.47
CA GLU A 68 -9.70 -5.78 -15.43
C GLU A 68 -10.82 -6.79 -15.17
N TRP A 69 -11.06 -7.13 -13.91
CA TRP A 69 -12.15 -8.03 -13.53
C TRP A 69 -13.53 -7.46 -13.87
N ARG A 70 -13.77 -6.16 -13.62
CA ARG A 70 -15.03 -5.50 -13.98
C ARG A 70 -15.25 -5.49 -15.49
N GLU A 71 -14.22 -5.17 -16.26
CA GLU A 71 -14.29 -5.18 -17.72
C GLU A 71 -14.61 -6.57 -18.29
N GLN A 72 -14.08 -7.64 -17.67
CA GLN A 72 -14.42 -9.03 -18.05
C GLN A 72 -15.88 -9.38 -17.73
N GLN A 73 -16.39 -8.94 -16.58
CA GLN A 73 -17.79 -9.16 -16.20
C GLN A 73 -18.77 -8.42 -17.12
N GLU A 74 -18.49 -7.16 -17.44
CA GLU A 74 -19.30 -6.35 -18.35
C GLU A 74 -19.38 -6.95 -19.76
N ARG A 75 -18.32 -7.65 -20.19
CA ARG A 75 -18.28 -8.37 -21.47
C ARG A 75 -18.98 -9.75 -21.43
N GLY A 76 -19.56 -10.14 -20.30
CA GLY A 76 -20.25 -11.43 -20.15
C GLY A 76 -19.31 -12.64 -20.11
N GLY A 77 -18.04 -12.45 -19.72
CA GLY A 77 -17.07 -13.54 -19.62
C GLY A 77 -17.47 -14.56 -18.54
N PRO A 78 -17.25 -15.86 -18.76
CA PRO A 78 -17.47 -16.88 -17.74
C PRO A 78 -16.57 -16.62 -16.52
N PRO A 79 -17.02 -16.92 -15.28
CA PRO A 79 -16.17 -16.79 -14.11
C PRO A 79 -14.95 -17.72 -14.24
N PRO A 80 -13.75 -17.29 -13.80
CA PRO A 80 -12.56 -18.14 -13.85
C PRO A 80 -12.81 -19.43 -13.04
N SER A 81 -12.54 -20.58 -13.65
CA SER A 81 -12.63 -21.88 -12.97
C SER A 81 -11.47 -21.98 -11.95
N PRO A 82 -11.70 -22.45 -10.71
CA PRO A 82 -10.61 -22.66 -9.76
C PRO A 82 -9.77 -23.87 -10.22
N GLY A 83 -8.69 -23.62 -10.97
CA GLY A 83 -7.74 -24.67 -11.39
C GLY A 83 -7.19 -24.58 -12.81
N GLU A 84 -7.59 -23.60 -13.62
CA GLU A 84 -7.07 -23.48 -14.98
C GLU A 84 -5.60 -22.97 -14.97
N PRO A 85 -4.65 -23.69 -15.59
CA PRO A 85 -3.29 -23.19 -15.77
C PRO A 85 -3.33 -21.87 -16.54
N GLY A 86 -2.69 -20.82 -16.00
CA GLY A 86 -2.63 -19.53 -16.67
C GLY A 86 -2.11 -19.67 -18.12
N PRO A 87 -2.58 -18.80 -19.06
CA PRO A 87 -2.20 -18.91 -20.46
C PRO A 87 -0.67 -18.86 -20.61
N PRO A 88 -0.09 -19.60 -21.57
CA PRO A 88 1.34 -19.62 -21.78
C PRO A 88 1.82 -18.21 -22.09
N THR A 89 2.65 -17.66 -21.19
CA THR A 89 3.42 -16.46 -21.47
C THR A 89 4.47 -16.82 -22.51
N CYS A 90 4.26 -16.39 -23.76
CA CYS A 90 5.33 -16.33 -24.76
C CYS A 90 6.32 -15.22 -24.42
#